data_AF-A0AAD9BUR6-F1
#
_entry.id   AF-A0AAD9BUR6-F1
#
_cell.length_a   1.000
_cell.length_b   1.000
_cell.length_c   1.000
_cell.angle_alpha   90.00
_cell.angle_beta   90.00
_cell.angle_gamma   90.00
#
_symmetry.space_group_name_H-M   'P 1'
#
loop_
_entity.id
_entity.type
_entity.pdbx_description
1 polymer ?
#
loop_
_entity_poly.entity_id
_entity_poly.type
_entity_poly.pdbx_seq_one_letter_code
_entity_poly.pdbx_strand_id
1 'polypeptide(L)'
;MAGKSPGPFPNCDWRFNEFPNPAAHALHVTCVELMALAVPGKDVGNALLNVVLTSQPLVPRENVTAWMNAIGLVITALPEPYWIVLHDRIVSVISSPALTSETAWAGYPFALLDFTACHQSYSEMNCSYVLALAHAVWHHSSIGQLSLIPKFLSETLKPVVLTEFQLLYVYHLVGPFLQRFQQERTRCMLEIGVAFYEMLQAVDQHCSHLSYMDPICDFLYHIKYMYTGDSVKEQVEKIIMTLRPAMKLRLRFITHSSKIETASSSAAAAAAAASSAAAAAAVAAAAASSSTPQPPVPQMSSSSAAASPSSSQHAHAPM
;
A
#
# COMPACT_ATOMS: atom_id res chain seq x y z
N MET A 1 -18.61 10.31 -15.58
CA MET A 1 -19.73 11.08 -16.17
C MET A 1 -20.99 10.74 -15.41
N ALA A 2 -21.62 11.70 -14.73
CA ALA A 2 -22.78 11.46 -13.85
C ALA A 2 -24.11 11.23 -14.59
N GLY A 3 -24.09 10.76 -15.85
CA GLY A 3 -25.30 10.41 -16.61
C GLY A 3 -26.36 11.51 -16.73
N LYS A 4 -25.96 12.77 -16.93
CA LYS A 4 -26.88 13.92 -16.96
C LYS A 4 -27.62 14.06 -18.29
N SER A 5 -28.85 14.59 -18.23
CA SER A 5 -29.68 15.00 -19.37
C SER A 5 -29.99 16.51 -19.31
N PRO A 6 -29.65 17.31 -20.34
CA PRO A 6 -28.84 16.94 -21.50
C PRO A 6 -27.38 16.68 -21.12
N GLY A 7 -26.75 15.74 -21.82
CA GLY A 7 -25.31 15.47 -21.69
C GLY A 7 -24.48 16.51 -22.45
N PRO A 8 -23.19 16.71 -22.07
CA PRO A 8 -22.32 17.68 -22.74
C PRO A 8 -21.93 17.26 -24.17
N PHE A 9 -21.97 15.95 -24.46
CA PHE A 9 -21.79 15.40 -25.80
C PHE A 9 -23.09 14.73 -26.26
N PRO A 10 -23.44 14.80 -27.57
CA PRO A 10 -24.57 14.08 -28.11
C PRO A 10 -24.34 12.56 -27.98
N ASN A 11 -25.40 11.81 -27.65
CA ASN A 11 -25.31 10.35 -27.63
C ASN A 11 -25.27 9.79 -29.05
N CYS A 12 -24.44 8.79 -29.31
CA CYS A 12 -24.35 8.10 -30.59
C CYS A 12 -24.40 6.57 -30.43
N ASP A 13 -24.54 5.83 -31.53
CA ASP A 13 -24.46 4.36 -31.49
C ASP A 13 -23.00 3.92 -31.38
N TRP A 14 -22.54 3.69 -30.14
CA TRP A 14 -21.16 3.36 -29.81
C TRP A 14 -20.62 2.09 -30.48
N ARG A 15 -21.48 1.21 -31.01
CA ARG A 15 -21.06 0.01 -31.77
C ARG A 15 -20.38 0.36 -33.09
N PHE A 16 -20.70 1.52 -33.65
CA PHE A 16 -20.18 2.01 -34.93
C PHE A 16 -19.24 3.21 -34.76
N ASN A 17 -18.77 3.47 -33.55
CA ASN A 17 -17.81 4.54 -33.25
C ASN A 17 -16.48 3.92 -32.81
N GLU A 18 -15.41 4.71 -32.94
CA GLU A 18 -14.06 4.31 -32.51
C GLU A 18 -13.95 4.12 -30.98
N PHE A 19 -14.83 4.77 -30.22
CA PHE A 19 -14.88 4.67 -28.76
C PHE A 19 -16.00 3.74 -28.29
N PRO A 20 -15.76 2.91 -27.28
CA PRO A 20 -16.75 1.93 -26.80
C PRO A 20 -17.89 2.55 -25.99
N ASN A 21 -17.74 3.80 -25.49
CA ASN A 21 -18.73 4.45 -24.64
C ASN A 21 -18.50 5.99 -24.55
N PRO A 22 -19.47 6.77 -24.03
CA PRO A 22 -19.36 8.23 -23.95
C PRO A 22 -18.19 8.74 -23.11
N ALA A 23 -17.79 8.01 -22.06
CA ALA A 23 -16.70 8.44 -21.19
C ALA A 23 -15.34 8.30 -21.88
N ALA A 24 -15.13 7.20 -22.60
CA ALA A 24 -13.94 6.99 -23.42
C ALA A 24 -13.84 8.07 -24.51
N HIS A 25 -14.95 8.37 -25.19
CA HIS A 25 -14.99 9.46 -26.17
C HIS A 25 -14.63 10.80 -25.55
N ALA A 26 -15.35 11.22 -24.49
CA ALA A 26 -15.12 12.48 -23.80
C ALA A 26 -13.67 12.65 -23.33
N LEU A 27 -13.06 11.59 -22.80
CA LEU A 27 -11.67 11.61 -22.36
C LEU A 27 -10.71 11.91 -23.51
N HIS A 28 -10.80 11.14 -24.61
CA HIS A 28 -9.83 11.24 -25.69
C HIS A 28 -9.98 12.55 -26.47
N VAL A 29 -11.21 13.00 -26.76
CA VAL A 29 -11.41 14.28 -27.46
C VAL A 29 -10.91 15.46 -26.63
N THR A 30 -11.10 15.42 -25.30
CA THR A 30 -10.55 16.43 -24.38
C THR A 30 -9.02 16.43 -24.42
N CYS A 31 -8.39 15.25 -24.39
CA CYS A 31 -6.93 15.15 -24.45
C CYS A 31 -6.36 15.67 -25.78
N VAL A 32 -7.01 15.33 -26.90
CA VAL A 32 -6.63 15.82 -28.23
C VAL A 32 -6.75 17.34 -28.32
N GLU A 33 -7.84 17.92 -27.81
CA GLU A 33 -8.03 19.36 -27.78
C GLU A 33 -6.95 20.06 -26.95
N LEU A 34 -6.64 19.54 -25.76
CA LEU A 34 -5.58 20.09 -24.89
C LEU A 34 -4.19 20.02 -25.52
N MET A 35 -3.90 18.96 -26.29
CA MET A 35 -2.64 18.84 -27.04
C MET A 35 -2.59 19.71 -28.29
N ALA A 36 -3.74 20.10 -28.84
CA ALA A 36 -3.82 20.99 -30.00
C ALA A 36 -3.63 22.47 -29.63
N LEU A 37 -3.68 22.82 -28.35
CA LEU A 37 -3.43 24.18 -27.89
C LEU A 37 -1.98 24.61 -28.20
N ALA A 38 -1.80 25.84 -28.66
CA ALA A 38 -0.49 26.46 -28.84
C ALA A 38 0.11 26.93 -27.49
N VAL A 39 0.09 26.05 -26.48
CA VAL A 39 0.50 26.31 -25.11
C VAL A 39 1.40 25.17 -24.62
N PRO A 40 2.52 25.44 -23.92
CA PRO A 40 3.39 24.39 -23.38
C PRO A 40 2.64 23.44 -22.45
N GLY A 41 2.97 22.13 -22.52
CA GLY A 41 2.32 21.11 -21.70
C GLY A 41 2.41 21.38 -20.19
N LYS A 42 3.51 21.98 -19.72
CA LYS A 42 3.66 22.40 -18.32
C LYS A 42 2.59 23.41 -17.90
N ASP A 43 2.26 24.37 -18.76
CA ASP A 43 1.29 25.41 -18.45
C ASP A 43 -0.13 24.86 -18.47
N VAL A 44 -0.43 24.01 -19.46
CA VAL A 44 -1.73 23.29 -19.53
C VAL A 44 -1.91 22.38 -18.32
N GLY A 45 -0.88 21.61 -17.95
CA GLY A 45 -0.89 20.76 -16.76
C GLY A 45 -1.16 21.54 -15.48
N ASN A 46 -0.46 22.67 -15.28
CA ASN A 46 -0.70 23.53 -14.13
C ASN A 46 -2.11 24.13 -14.14
N ALA A 47 -2.64 24.53 -15.30
CA ALA A 47 -4.00 25.01 -15.44
C ALA A 47 -5.02 23.93 -15.06
N LEU A 48 -4.81 22.68 -15.47
CA LEU A 48 -5.67 21.55 -15.08
C LEU A 48 -5.69 21.32 -13.57
N LEU A 49 -4.53 21.34 -12.90
CA LEU A 49 -4.48 21.19 -11.45
C LEU A 49 -5.19 22.36 -10.74
N ASN A 50 -5.02 23.59 -11.26
CA ASN A 50 -5.64 24.78 -10.67
C ASN A 50 -7.17 24.78 -10.72
N VAL A 51 -7.81 23.96 -11.56
CA VAL A 51 -9.28 23.82 -11.61
C VAL A 51 -9.87 23.44 -10.26
N VAL A 52 -9.16 22.61 -9.48
CA VAL A 52 -9.61 22.18 -8.14
C VAL A 52 -8.77 22.76 -7.00
N LEU A 53 -7.52 23.18 -7.27
CA LEU A 53 -6.63 23.75 -6.26
C LEU A 53 -6.84 25.25 -6.03
N THR A 54 -7.54 25.93 -6.95
CA THR A 54 -7.90 27.35 -6.82
C THR A 54 -9.42 27.46 -6.76
N SER A 55 -9.94 28.36 -5.92
CA SER A 55 -11.39 28.58 -5.82
C SER A 55 -11.94 29.05 -7.17
N GLN A 56 -12.70 28.18 -7.84
CA GLN A 56 -13.26 28.45 -9.16
C GLN A 56 -14.79 28.41 -9.12
N PRO A 57 -15.49 29.48 -9.54
CA PRO A 57 -16.94 29.62 -9.30
C PRO A 57 -17.78 28.57 -10.04
N LEU A 58 -17.26 27.99 -11.13
CA LEU A 58 -17.95 26.97 -11.94
C LEU A 58 -17.77 25.54 -11.40
N VAL A 59 -16.89 25.33 -10.43
CA VAL A 59 -16.60 24.01 -9.86
C VAL A 59 -17.33 23.89 -8.51
N PRO A 60 -18.46 23.16 -8.46
CA PRO A 60 -19.22 23.02 -7.22
C PRO A 60 -18.42 22.18 -6.21
N ARG A 61 -18.25 22.72 -4.99
CA ARG A 61 -17.51 22.10 -3.88
C ARG A 61 -18.00 20.68 -3.58
N GLU A 62 -19.31 20.48 -3.54
CA GLU A 62 -19.97 19.19 -3.27
C GLU A 62 -19.50 18.04 -4.17
N ASN A 63 -19.04 18.34 -5.39
CA ASN A 63 -18.62 17.35 -6.38
C ASN A 63 -17.11 17.39 -6.67
N VAL A 64 -16.31 18.07 -5.84
CA VAL A 64 -14.88 18.29 -6.09
C VAL A 64 -14.10 16.98 -6.31
N THR A 65 -14.49 15.89 -5.65
CA THR A 65 -13.86 14.57 -5.83
C THR A 65 -14.08 14.00 -7.23
N ALA A 66 -15.25 14.26 -7.84
CA ALA A 66 -15.53 13.88 -9.22
C ALA A 66 -14.68 14.71 -10.21
N TRP A 67 -14.41 15.98 -9.89
CA TRP A 67 -13.50 16.82 -10.66
C TRP A 67 -12.05 16.35 -10.55
N MET A 68 -11.57 16.05 -9.33
CA MET A 68 -10.24 15.46 -9.11
C MET A 68 -10.08 14.15 -9.88
N ASN A 69 -11.10 13.29 -9.88
CA ASN A 69 -11.10 12.05 -10.65
C ASN A 69 -11.02 12.29 -12.17
N ALA A 70 -11.77 13.26 -12.70
CA ALA A 70 -11.72 13.62 -14.10
C ALA A 70 -10.35 14.20 -14.50
N ILE A 71 -9.78 15.09 -13.68
CA ILE A 71 -8.44 15.64 -13.87
C ILE A 71 -7.41 14.52 -13.85
N GLY A 72 -7.51 13.57 -12.90
CA GLY A 72 -6.65 12.40 -12.82
C GLY A 72 -6.66 11.60 -14.12
N LEU A 73 -7.84 11.25 -14.64
CA LEU A 73 -7.98 10.54 -15.92
C LEU A 73 -7.39 11.32 -17.12
N VAL A 74 -7.70 12.61 -17.21
CA VAL A 74 -7.25 13.45 -18.33
C VAL A 74 -5.74 13.64 -18.29
N ILE A 75 -5.19 14.07 -17.16
CA ILE A 75 -3.78 14.45 -17.07
C ILE A 75 -2.85 13.24 -17.22
N THR A 76 -3.25 12.04 -16.77
CA THR A 76 -2.44 10.83 -16.92
C THR A 76 -2.47 10.25 -18.34
N ALA A 77 -3.49 10.59 -19.13
CA ALA A 77 -3.59 10.26 -20.55
C ALA A 77 -2.77 11.22 -21.44
N LEU A 78 -2.32 12.35 -20.90
CA LEU A 78 -1.48 13.32 -21.61
C LEU A 78 0.02 12.97 -21.50
N PRO A 79 0.87 13.49 -22.41
CA PRO A 79 2.33 13.30 -22.35
C PRO A 79 2.98 13.80 -21.05
N GLU A 80 4.21 13.34 -20.78
CA GLU A 80 4.97 13.66 -19.55
C GLU A 80 4.99 15.13 -19.13
N PRO A 81 5.20 16.11 -20.04
CA PRO A 81 5.23 17.53 -19.66
C PRO A 81 3.95 18.04 -18.98
N TYR A 82 2.82 17.36 -19.16
CA TYR A 82 1.53 17.78 -18.59
C TYR A 82 1.36 17.31 -17.14
N TRP A 83 1.66 16.04 -16.84
CA TRP A 83 1.42 15.49 -15.49
C TRP A 83 2.62 15.62 -14.56
N ILE A 84 3.85 15.79 -15.06
CA ILE A 84 5.05 15.90 -14.21
C ILE A 84 4.99 17.12 -13.27
N VAL A 85 4.22 18.14 -13.63
CA VAL A 85 3.99 19.35 -12.82
C VAL A 85 3.35 19.08 -11.46
N LEU A 86 2.74 17.91 -11.27
CA LEU A 86 2.25 17.48 -9.96
C LEU A 86 3.40 17.39 -8.94
N HIS A 87 4.60 16.99 -9.37
CA HIS A 87 5.78 16.94 -8.50
C HIS A 87 6.14 18.34 -7.99
N ASP A 88 6.14 19.36 -8.86
CA ASP A 88 6.38 20.76 -8.49
C ASP A 88 5.34 21.23 -7.44
N ARG A 89 4.06 20.84 -7.60
CA ARG A 89 3.00 21.17 -6.63
C ARG A 89 3.20 20.51 -5.27
N ILE A 90 3.59 19.24 -5.24
CA ILE A 90 3.89 18.51 -4.01
C ILE A 90 5.07 19.16 -3.29
N VAL A 91 6.15 19.51 -4.00
CA VAL A 91 7.31 20.20 -3.43
C VAL A 91 6.92 21.57 -2.85
N SER A 92 6.07 22.32 -3.56
CA SER A 92 5.55 23.60 -3.07
C SER A 92 4.77 23.46 -1.77
N VAL A 93 4.01 22.38 -1.60
CA VAL A 93 3.26 22.10 -0.35
C VAL A 93 4.19 21.67 0.76
N ILE A 94 5.14 20.75 0.48
CA ILE A 94 6.15 20.30 1.46
C ILE A 94 6.97 21.48 1.98
N SER A 95 7.25 22.46 1.15
CA SER A 95 8.01 23.67 1.51
C SER A 95 7.13 24.76 2.14
N SER A 96 5.83 24.53 2.32
CA SER A 96 4.91 25.53 2.83
C SER A 96 5.03 25.70 4.35
N PRO A 97 4.73 26.91 4.89
CA PRO A 97 4.77 27.16 6.33
C PRO A 97 3.90 26.21 7.16
N ALA A 98 2.83 25.66 6.58
CA ALA A 98 1.94 24.71 7.24
C ALA A 98 2.63 23.38 7.60
N LEU A 99 3.66 23.00 6.84
CA LEU A 99 4.43 21.78 7.08
C LEU A 99 5.82 22.05 7.65
N THR A 100 6.40 23.25 7.44
CA THR A 100 7.75 23.58 7.93
C THR A 100 7.78 24.22 9.30
N SER A 101 6.68 24.82 9.77
CA SER A 101 6.66 25.54 11.05
C SER A 101 5.98 24.73 12.14
N GLU A 102 6.73 24.40 13.20
CA GLU A 102 6.21 23.72 14.39
C GLU A 102 5.18 24.58 15.16
N THR A 103 5.18 25.91 14.95
CA THR A 103 4.35 26.86 15.69
C THR A 103 3.17 27.42 14.89
N ALA A 104 3.14 27.23 13.56
CA ALA A 104 2.10 27.81 12.71
C ALA A 104 0.74 27.13 12.89
N TRP A 105 0.70 25.90 13.42
CA TRP A 105 -0.53 25.17 13.62
C TRP A 105 -0.48 24.27 14.86
N ALA A 106 -1.24 24.64 15.88
CA ALA A 106 -1.33 23.90 17.15
C ALA A 106 -2.32 22.70 17.10
N GLY A 107 -2.81 22.35 15.92
CA GLY A 107 -3.77 21.26 15.72
C GLY A 107 -3.11 19.89 15.56
N TYR A 108 -3.95 18.85 15.46
CA TYR A 108 -3.52 17.46 15.24
C TYR A 108 -3.19 17.20 13.76
N PRO A 109 -1.93 16.93 13.34
CA PRO A 109 -1.46 17.00 11.94
C PRO A 109 -2.30 16.19 10.96
N PHE A 110 -2.85 15.06 11.39
CA PHE A 110 -3.69 14.22 10.55
C PHE A 110 -5.00 14.91 10.12
N ALA A 111 -5.52 15.87 10.89
CA ALA A 111 -6.67 16.66 10.46
C ALA A 111 -6.32 17.64 9.31
N LEU A 112 -5.06 18.08 9.18
CA LEU A 112 -4.60 18.81 7.98
C LEU A 112 -4.49 17.92 6.75
N LEU A 113 -4.34 16.61 6.95
CA LEU A 113 -4.18 15.63 5.87
C LEU A 113 -5.51 14.97 5.50
N ASP A 114 -6.54 15.12 6.33
CA ASP A 114 -7.90 14.69 6.03
C ASP A 114 -8.60 15.71 5.13
N PHE A 115 -8.61 15.38 3.84
CA PHE A 115 -9.33 16.13 2.82
C PHE A 115 -10.81 16.31 3.15
N THR A 116 -11.48 15.26 3.63
CA THR A 116 -12.93 15.29 3.88
C THR A 116 -13.25 16.24 5.03
N ALA A 117 -12.52 16.13 6.14
CA ALA A 117 -12.69 17.03 7.29
C ALA A 117 -12.38 18.49 6.92
N CYS A 118 -11.28 18.74 6.21
CA CYS A 118 -10.90 20.08 5.74
C CYS A 118 -11.96 20.68 4.81
N HIS A 119 -12.46 19.88 3.87
CA HIS A 119 -13.44 20.31 2.88
C HIS A 119 -14.79 20.66 3.54
N GLN A 120 -15.28 19.79 4.43
CA GLN A 120 -16.54 19.97 5.16
C GLN A 120 -16.49 21.14 6.13
N SER A 121 -15.31 21.42 6.70
CA SER A 121 -15.09 22.52 7.65
C SER A 121 -14.79 23.86 6.96
N TYR A 122 -14.91 23.95 5.62
CA TYR A 122 -14.62 25.17 4.85
C TYR A 122 -13.20 25.73 5.05
N SER A 123 -12.26 24.87 5.44
CA SER A 123 -10.89 25.25 5.80
C SER A 123 -9.97 25.36 4.57
N GLU A 124 -10.40 24.86 3.40
CA GLU A 124 -9.71 24.86 2.09
C GLU A 124 -8.18 24.82 2.18
N MET A 125 -7.67 23.90 2.99
CA MET A 125 -6.24 23.76 3.22
C MET A 125 -5.57 23.22 1.95
N ASN A 126 -4.68 24.02 1.36
CA ASN A 126 -3.99 23.66 0.12
C ASN A 126 -3.29 22.30 0.23
N CYS A 127 -2.69 21.98 1.38
CA CYS A 127 -2.01 20.71 1.60
C CYS A 127 -2.93 19.49 1.43
N SER A 128 -4.15 19.50 1.98
CA SER A 128 -5.10 18.39 1.85
C SER A 128 -5.65 18.26 0.44
N TYR A 129 -5.88 19.38 -0.25
CA TYR A 129 -6.35 19.38 -1.64
C TYR A 129 -5.30 18.85 -2.61
N VAL A 130 -4.04 19.25 -2.46
CA VAL A 130 -2.93 18.71 -3.26
C VAL A 130 -2.73 17.22 -2.97
N LEU A 131 -2.87 16.79 -1.72
CA LEU A 131 -2.78 15.38 -1.34
C LEU A 131 -3.87 14.56 -2.03
N ALA A 132 -5.13 14.98 -1.92
CA ALA A 132 -6.26 14.29 -2.54
C ALA A 132 -6.17 14.28 -4.07
N LEU A 133 -5.74 15.39 -4.69
CA LEU A 133 -5.53 15.45 -6.13
C LEU A 133 -4.37 14.55 -6.57
N ALA A 134 -3.26 14.52 -5.83
CA ALA A 134 -2.15 13.61 -6.11
C ALA A 134 -2.60 12.15 -6.04
N HIS A 135 -3.43 11.80 -5.05
CA HIS A 135 -4.04 10.47 -4.97
C HIS A 135 -4.91 10.15 -6.19
N ALA A 136 -5.76 11.09 -6.63
CA ALA A 136 -6.58 10.88 -7.82
C ALA A 136 -5.75 10.71 -9.10
N VAL A 137 -4.68 11.49 -9.27
CA VAL A 137 -3.75 11.37 -10.40
C VAL A 137 -3.00 10.05 -10.36
N TRP A 138 -2.42 9.66 -9.23
CA TRP A 138 -1.66 8.42 -9.10
C TRP A 138 -2.53 7.17 -9.19
N HIS A 139 -3.79 7.25 -8.76
CA HIS A 139 -4.77 6.18 -8.97
C HIS A 139 -4.97 5.86 -10.46
N HIS A 140 -4.99 6.87 -11.33
CA HIS A 140 -5.16 6.71 -12.79
C HIS A 140 -3.85 6.63 -13.57
N SER A 141 -2.70 6.79 -12.89
CA SER A 141 -1.39 6.69 -13.52
C SER A 141 -1.08 5.23 -13.88
N SER A 142 -0.35 4.99 -14.94
CA SER A 142 0.24 3.67 -15.23
C SER A 142 1.37 3.34 -14.26
N ILE A 143 1.73 2.05 -14.12
CA ILE A 143 2.92 1.66 -13.34
C ILE A 143 4.22 2.27 -13.89
N GLY A 144 4.27 2.56 -15.19
CA GLY A 144 5.37 3.26 -15.83
C GLY A 144 5.54 4.67 -15.26
N GLN A 145 4.45 5.44 -15.20
CA GLN A 145 4.43 6.78 -14.58
C GLN A 145 4.78 6.71 -13.08
N LEU A 146 4.16 5.79 -12.33
CA LEU A 146 4.41 5.65 -10.89
C LEU A 146 5.85 5.23 -10.56
N SER A 147 6.56 4.59 -11.49
CA SER A 147 7.96 4.20 -11.27
C SER A 147 8.95 5.36 -11.16
N LEU A 148 8.50 6.59 -11.40
CA LEU A 148 9.28 7.80 -11.11
C LEU A 148 9.24 8.19 -9.63
N ILE A 149 8.28 7.69 -8.84
CA ILE A 149 8.11 8.05 -7.43
C ILE A 149 9.35 7.74 -6.58
N PRO A 150 10.01 6.57 -6.68
CA PRO A 150 11.23 6.32 -5.89
C PRO A 150 12.30 7.38 -6.14
N LYS A 151 12.55 7.72 -7.41
CA LYS A 151 13.52 8.75 -7.80
C LYS A 151 13.11 10.13 -7.28
N PHE A 152 11.83 10.48 -7.42
CA PHE A 152 11.28 11.73 -6.89
C PHE A 152 11.44 11.83 -5.36
N LEU A 153 11.20 10.75 -4.62
CA LEU A 153 11.41 10.70 -3.17
C LEU A 153 12.87 10.92 -2.81
N SER A 154 13.79 10.16 -3.42
CA SER A 154 15.21 10.18 -3.05
C SER A 154 15.95 11.44 -3.52
N GLU A 155 15.66 11.93 -4.72
CA GLU A 155 16.40 13.06 -5.32
C GLU A 155 15.73 14.41 -5.09
N THR A 156 14.41 14.47 -4.93
CA THR A 156 13.66 15.74 -4.82
C THR A 156 13.09 15.97 -3.44
N LEU A 157 12.40 14.99 -2.85
CA LEU A 157 11.74 15.20 -1.55
C LEU A 157 12.69 15.04 -0.36
N LYS A 158 13.56 14.03 -0.36
CA LYS A 158 14.49 13.79 0.76
C LYS A 158 15.31 15.03 1.14
N PRO A 159 15.87 15.84 0.22
CA PRO A 159 16.64 17.03 0.58
C PRO A 159 15.84 18.13 1.27
N VAL A 160 14.51 18.18 1.11
CA VAL A 160 13.65 19.24 1.65
C VAL A 160 12.81 18.81 2.86
N VAL A 161 12.71 17.50 3.12
CA VAL A 161 11.98 16.93 4.25
C VAL A 161 12.87 16.94 5.49
N LEU A 162 12.61 17.89 6.38
CA LEU A 162 13.40 18.14 7.60
C LEU A 162 12.55 18.16 8.87
N THR A 163 11.23 18.27 8.74
CA THR A 163 10.29 18.36 9.87
C THR A 163 9.36 17.14 9.93
N GLU A 164 8.77 16.92 11.10
CA GLU A 164 7.87 15.79 11.33
C GLU A 164 6.61 15.85 10.46
N PHE A 165 6.05 17.04 10.21
CA PHE A 165 4.84 17.20 9.40
C PHE A 165 5.09 16.92 7.92
N GLN A 166 6.27 17.31 7.40
CA GLN A 166 6.67 16.96 6.05
C GLN A 166 6.80 15.44 5.88
N LEU A 167 7.39 14.75 6.85
CA LEU A 167 7.51 13.29 6.82
C LEU A 167 6.14 12.61 6.80
N LEU A 168 5.24 13.04 7.68
CA LEU A 168 3.86 12.54 7.73
C LEU A 168 3.13 12.79 6.42
N TYR A 169 3.31 13.97 5.80
CA TYR A 169 2.73 14.28 4.50
C TYR A 169 3.21 13.30 3.42
N VAL A 170 4.51 13.01 3.36
CA VAL A 170 5.08 12.04 2.42
C VAL A 170 4.51 10.63 2.63
N TYR A 171 4.33 10.21 3.88
CA TYR A 171 3.73 8.90 4.19
C TYR A 171 2.26 8.83 3.75
N HIS A 172 1.48 9.88 3.96
CA HIS A 172 0.09 9.94 3.47
C HIS A 172 0.02 10.00 1.95
N LEU A 173 0.98 10.64 1.31
CA LEU A 173 1.06 10.76 -0.13
C LEU A 173 1.31 9.40 -0.79
N VAL A 174 2.30 8.64 -0.32
CA VAL A 174 2.76 7.41 -0.99
C VAL A 174 2.17 6.13 -0.40
N GLY A 175 1.83 6.12 0.90
CA GLY A 175 1.32 4.95 1.63
C GLY A 175 0.18 4.20 0.93
N PRO A 176 -0.87 4.88 0.43
CA PRO A 176 -2.00 4.21 -0.24
C PRO A 176 -1.61 3.41 -1.50
N PHE A 177 -0.47 3.71 -2.11
CA PHE A 177 -0.04 3.08 -3.37
C PHE A 177 0.98 1.96 -3.18
N LEU A 178 1.39 1.66 -1.95
CA LEU A 178 2.38 0.61 -1.66
C LEU A 178 1.94 -0.77 -2.13
N GLN A 179 0.65 -1.10 -1.96
CA GLN A 179 0.07 -2.35 -2.46
C GLN A 179 0.26 -2.50 -3.97
N ARG A 180 0.09 -1.39 -4.70
CA ARG A 180 0.22 -1.37 -6.17
C ARG A 180 1.67 -1.58 -6.60
N PHE A 181 2.62 -0.93 -5.93
CA PHE A 181 4.05 -1.20 -6.18
C PHE A 181 4.43 -2.64 -5.84
N GLN A 182 3.87 -3.22 -4.77
CA GLN A 182 4.13 -4.60 -4.41
C GLN A 182 3.69 -5.58 -5.52
N GLN A 183 2.52 -5.34 -6.10
CA GLN A 183 1.94 -6.20 -7.13
C GLN A 183 2.55 -6.00 -8.51
N GLU A 184 2.78 -4.74 -8.91
CA GLU A 184 3.12 -4.40 -10.30
C GLU A 184 4.62 -4.15 -10.49
N ARG A 185 5.36 -3.73 -9.44
CA ARG A 185 6.79 -3.37 -9.55
C ARG A 185 7.54 -3.39 -8.20
N THR A 186 7.78 -4.59 -7.66
CA THR A 186 8.35 -4.81 -6.31
C THR A 186 9.65 -4.04 -6.02
N ARG A 187 10.52 -3.84 -7.03
CA ARG A 187 11.74 -3.04 -6.87
C ARG A 187 11.45 -1.61 -6.38
N CYS A 188 10.44 -0.95 -6.94
CA CYS A 188 10.05 0.39 -6.51
C CYS A 188 9.54 0.40 -5.07
N MET A 189 8.81 -0.64 -4.64
CA MET A 189 8.37 -0.77 -3.25
C MET A 189 9.56 -0.81 -2.28
N LEU A 190 10.60 -1.57 -2.61
CA LEU A 190 11.81 -1.66 -1.78
C LEU A 190 12.57 -0.32 -1.71
N GLU A 191 12.74 0.35 -2.86
CA GLU A 191 13.38 1.67 -2.95
C GLU A 191 12.59 2.73 -2.14
N ILE A 192 11.26 2.72 -2.23
CA ILE A 192 10.37 3.59 -1.42
C ILE A 192 10.53 3.28 0.08
N GLY A 193 10.54 1.99 0.44
CA GLY A 193 10.71 1.55 1.82
C GLY A 193 12.00 2.11 2.44
N VAL A 194 13.13 2.00 1.74
CA VAL A 194 14.40 2.59 2.19
C VAL A 194 14.32 4.11 2.27
N ALA A 195 13.75 4.78 1.26
CA ALA A 195 13.62 6.23 1.22
C ALA A 195 12.84 6.78 2.42
N PHE A 196 11.81 6.07 2.91
CA PHE A 196 11.09 6.46 4.13
C PHE A 196 12.00 6.48 5.37
N TYR A 197 12.86 5.47 5.54
CA TYR A 197 13.81 5.45 6.66
C TYR A 197 14.89 6.53 6.51
N GLU A 198 15.37 6.81 5.29
CA GLU A 198 16.32 7.89 5.06
C GLU A 198 15.72 9.27 5.39
N MET A 199 14.46 9.52 5.03
CA MET A 199 13.77 10.76 5.39
C MET A 199 13.50 10.84 6.89
N LEU A 200 13.13 9.72 7.55
CA LEU A 200 13.02 9.67 9.00
C LEU A 200 14.34 10.03 9.69
N GLN A 201 15.46 9.53 9.17
CA GLN A 201 16.79 9.86 9.69
C GLN A 201 17.10 11.35 9.56
N ALA A 202 16.81 11.97 8.41
CA ALA A 202 17.00 13.40 8.20
C ALA A 202 16.19 14.23 9.19
N VAL A 203 14.92 13.87 9.39
CA VAL A 203 14.01 14.54 10.35
C VAL A 203 14.46 14.33 11.80
N ASP A 204 14.87 13.10 12.16
CA ASP A 204 15.37 12.78 13.49
C ASP A 204 16.64 13.56 13.85
N GLN A 205 17.48 13.88 12.87
CA GLN A 205 18.70 14.67 13.08
C GLN A 205 18.44 16.18 13.09
N HIS A 206 17.39 16.65 12.41
CA HIS A 206 17.06 18.06 12.30
C HIS A 206 16.19 18.56 13.47
N CYS A 207 15.16 17.80 13.86
CA CYS A 207 14.24 18.18 14.92
C CYS A 207 14.85 17.94 16.30
N SER A 208 14.62 18.86 17.25
CA SER A 208 15.05 18.66 18.64
C SER A 208 14.20 17.58 19.35
N HIS A 209 12.90 17.54 19.04
CA HIS A 209 11.93 16.60 19.59
C HIS A 209 11.02 16.05 18.48
N LEU A 210 10.48 14.84 18.66
CA LEU A 210 9.49 14.23 17.76
C LEU A 210 8.24 13.90 18.57
N SER A 211 7.08 14.41 18.14
CA SER A 211 5.83 14.34 18.88
C SER A 211 4.93 13.19 18.42
N TYR A 212 5.10 12.70 17.19
CA TYR A 212 4.28 11.68 16.52
C TYR A 212 5.09 10.42 16.19
N MET A 213 6.04 10.08 17.07
CA MET A 213 6.89 8.90 16.93
C MET A 213 6.09 7.59 16.82
N ASP A 214 5.00 7.45 17.59
CA ASP A 214 4.21 6.22 17.61
C ASP A 214 3.50 5.97 16.27
N PRO A 215 2.71 6.92 15.70
CA PRO A 215 2.16 6.76 14.35
C PRO A 215 3.20 6.48 13.26
N ILE A 216 4.35 7.15 13.33
CA ILE A 216 5.46 6.92 12.39
C ILE A 216 5.95 5.47 12.49
N CYS A 217 6.18 4.98 13.71
CA CYS A 217 6.66 3.62 13.93
C CYS A 217 5.61 2.58 13.51
N ASP A 218 4.34 2.80 13.85
CA ASP A 218 3.24 1.90 13.49
C ASP A 218 3.11 1.75 11.97
N PHE A 219 3.22 2.85 11.22
CA PHE A 219 3.24 2.82 9.76
C PHE A 219 4.45 2.06 9.22
N LEU A 220 5.64 2.26 9.77
CA LEU A 220 6.84 1.53 9.35
C LEU A 220 6.76 0.03 9.69
N TYR A 221 6.15 -0.35 10.80
CA TYR A 221 5.85 -1.75 11.11
C TYR A 221 4.85 -2.34 10.13
N HIS A 222 3.79 -1.61 9.80
CA HIS A 222 2.85 -2.02 8.76
C HIS A 222 3.57 -2.26 7.43
N ILE A 223 4.46 -1.36 7.02
CA ILE A 223 5.26 -1.53 5.80
C ILE A 223 6.14 -2.77 5.86
N LYS A 224 6.83 -3.00 6.99
CA LYS A 224 7.64 -4.20 7.19
C LYS A 224 6.82 -5.47 6.99
N TYR A 225 5.72 -5.60 7.72
CA TYR A 225 5.00 -6.87 7.77
C TYR A 225 4.11 -7.10 6.54
N MET A 226 3.63 -6.05 5.88
CA MET A 226 2.75 -6.19 4.72
C MET A 226 3.48 -6.16 3.38
N TYR A 227 4.63 -5.49 3.29
CA TYR A 227 5.29 -5.22 2.01
C TYR A 227 6.76 -5.66 1.98
N THR A 228 7.65 -5.00 2.71
CA THR A 228 9.08 -5.17 2.51
C THR A 228 9.62 -6.49 3.07
N GLY A 229 8.97 -7.05 4.10
CA GLY A 229 9.49 -8.16 4.88
C GLY A 229 10.90 -7.86 5.38
N ASP A 230 11.82 -8.81 5.21
CA ASP A 230 13.24 -8.67 5.55
C ASP A 230 14.10 -8.16 4.39
N SER A 231 13.51 -7.83 3.23
CA SER A 231 14.24 -7.52 1.98
C SER A 231 15.14 -6.29 2.07
N VAL A 232 14.79 -5.32 2.92
CA VAL A 232 15.55 -4.07 3.12
C VAL A 232 16.23 -4.02 4.50
N LYS A 233 16.23 -5.13 5.24
CA LYS A 233 16.65 -5.18 6.65
C LYS A 233 18.03 -4.57 6.87
N GLU A 234 19.04 -5.02 6.12
CA GLU A 234 20.43 -4.59 6.34
C GLU A 234 20.63 -3.08 6.13
N GLN A 235 19.91 -2.50 5.17
CA GLN A 235 19.97 -1.07 4.87
C GLN A 235 19.25 -0.27 5.96
N VAL A 236 18.06 -0.72 6.33
CA VAL A 236 17.23 -0.09 7.36
C VAL A 236 17.88 -0.18 8.74
N GLU A 237 18.52 -1.29 9.08
CA GLU A 237 19.22 -1.48 10.35
C GLU A 237 20.34 -0.45 10.54
N LYS A 238 21.15 -0.21 9.50
CA LYS A 238 22.19 0.84 9.52
C LYS A 238 21.59 2.21 9.81
N ILE A 239 20.45 2.52 9.21
CA ILE A 239 19.75 3.79 9.44
C ILE A 239 19.23 3.87 10.88
N ILE A 240 18.52 2.84 11.37
CA ILE A 240 17.97 2.79 12.74
C ILE A 240 19.07 2.98 13.79
N MET A 241 20.26 2.42 13.56
CA MET A 241 21.40 2.58 14.47
C MET A 241 21.89 4.02 14.63
N THR A 242 21.52 4.94 13.73
CA THR A 242 21.88 6.37 13.84
C THR A 242 20.79 7.21 14.51
N LEU A 243 19.58 6.68 14.68
CA LEU A 243 18.46 7.44 15.26
C LEU A 243 18.62 7.69 16.77
N ARG A 244 17.85 8.64 17.30
CA ARG A 244 17.78 8.89 18.75
C ARG A 244 17.33 7.64 19.53
N PRO A 245 17.72 7.49 20.81
CA PRO A 245 17.40 6.30 21.61
C PRO A 245 15.90 5.97 21.68
N ALA A 246 15.05 6.99 21.75
CA ALA A 246 13.61 6.82 21.82
C ALA A 246 13.00 6.23 20.54
N MET A 247 13.56 6.53 19.36
CA MET A 247 13.16 5.93 18.07
C MET A 247 13.67 4.49 17.96
N LYS A 248 14.94 4.24 18.32
CA LYS A 248 15.53 2.90 18.34
C LYS A 248 14.72 1.93 19.18
N LEU A 249 14.29 2.37 20.38
CA LEU A 249 13.50 1.54 21.28
C LEU A 249 12.15 1.14 20.68
N ARG A 250 11.50 2.05 19.94
CA ARG A 250 10.22 1.80 19.27
C ARG A 250 10.37 0.90 18.05
N LEU A 251 11.42 1.12 17.25
CA LEU A 251 11.71 0.35 16.04
C LEU A 251 12.52 -0.93 16.29
N ARG A 252 12.72 -1.33 17.54
CA ARG A 252 13.58 -2.48 17.91
C ARG A 252 13.22 -3.78 17.19
N PHE A 253 11.95 -4.00 16.84
CA PHE A 253 11.50 -5.21 16.15
C PHE A 253 11.55 -5.12 14.62
N ILE A 254 11.89 -3.97 14.04
CA ILE A 254 12.13 -3.85 12.61
C ILE A 254 13.40 -4.62 12.20
N THR A 255 14.42 -4.66 13.05
CA THR A 255 15.69 -5.35 12.76
C THR A 255 15.69 -6.81 13.21
N HIS A 256 14.75 -7.21 14.07
CA HIS A 256 14.57 -8.62 14.39
C HIS A 256 14.03 -9.37 13.17
N SER A 257 14.75 -10.41 12.73
CA SER A 257 14.22 -11.35 11.73
C SER A 257 12.97 -11.99 12.29
N SER A 258 11.89 -11.98 11.51
CA SER A 258 10.70 -12.74 11.85
C SER A 258 11.09 -14.22 11.90
N LYS A 259 11.36 -14.77 13.08
CA LYS A 259 11.46 -16.22 13.26
C LYS A 259 10.05 -16.81 13.12
N ILE A 260 9.56 -16.85 11.88
CA ILE A 260 8.63 -17.90 11.44
C ILE A 260 9.54 -19.00 10.89
N GLU A 261 10.26 -19.66 11.79
CA GLU A 261 10.56 -21.07 11.58
C GLU A 261 9.26 -21.81 11.84
N THR A 262 8.40 -21.89 10.84
CA THR A 262 7.31 -22.86 10.85
C THR A 262 7.16 -23.40 9.43
N ALA A 263 7.48 -24.69 9.31
CA ALA A 263 7.22 -25.61 8.18
C ALA A 263 8.32 -25.94 7.16
N SER A 264 9.58 -25.50 7.29
CA SER A 264 10.69 -26.08 6.47
C SER A 264 11.57 -27.06 7.26
N SER A 265 11.80 -26.82 8.55
CA SER A 265 12.58 -27.73 9.42
C SER A 265 11.78 -28.96 9.87
N SER A 266 10.46 -28.86 10.05
CA SER A 266 9.60 -30.01 10.33
C SER A 266 9.35 -30.89 9.10
N ALA A 267 9.35 -30.31 7.90
CA ALA A 267 9.24 -31.05 6.65
C ALA A 267 10.53 -31.81 6.31
N ALA A 268 11.71 -31.21 6.56
CA ALA A 268 12.99 -31.89 6.41
C ALA A 268 13.19 -33.03 7.43
N ALA A 269 12.77 -32.83 8.69
CA ALA A 269 12.81 -33.87 9.71
C ALA A 269 11.81 -35.01 9.42
N ALA A 270 10.60 -34.69 8.93
CA ALA A 270 9.61 -35.69 8.53
C ALA A 270 10.02 -36.47 7.27
N ALA A 271 10.65 -35.81 6.29
CA ALA A 271 11.17 -36.46 5.08
C ALA A 271 12.37 -37.38 5.40
N ALA A 272 13.26 -36.96 6.31
CA ALA A 272 14.35 -37.79 6.80
C ALA A 272 13.81 -39.02 7.56
N ALA A 273 12.82 -38.84 8.44
CA ALA A 273 12.17 -39.94 9.15
C ALA A 273 11.45 -40.93 8.19
N ALA A 274 10.75 -40.42 7.19
CA ALA A 274 10.07 -41.24 6.18
C ALA A 274 11.06 -42.05 5.32
N SER A 275 12.21 -41.46 4.96
CA SER A 275 13.25 -42.17 4.21
C SER A 275 13.91 -43.30 5.02
N SER A 276 14.09 -43.10 6.34
CA SER A 276 14.62 -44.13 7.23
C SER A 276 13.64 -45.30 7.46
N ALA A 277 12.35 -45.01 7.52
CA ALA A 277 11.30 -46.04 7.65
C ALA A 277 11.13 -46.86 6.36
N ALA A 278 11.25 -46.22 5.19
CA ALA A 278 11.21 -46.90 3.89
C ALA A 278 12.43 -47.83 3.68
N ALA A 279 13.62 -47.42 4.12
CA ALA A 279 14.81 -48.25 4.08
C ALA A 279 14.70 -49.47 5.02
N ALA A 280 14.15 -49.30 6.22
CA ALA A 280 13.91 -50.41 7.15
C ALA A 280 12.86 -51.42 6.63
N ALA A 281 11.81 -50.94 5.96
CA ALA A 281 10.79 -51.80 5.35
C ALA A 281 11.31 -52.58 4.14
N ALA A 282 12.21 -52.00 3.33
CA ALA A 282 12.83 -52.67 2.19
C ALA A 282 13.78 -53.81 2.63
N VAL A 283 14.49 -53.63 3.74
CA VAL A 283 15.36 -54.68 4.33
C VAL A 283 14.53 -55.83 4.90
N ALA A 284 13.38 -55.53 5.53
CA ALA A 284 12.46 -56.55 6.04
C ALA A 284 11.77 -57.35 4.91
N ALA A 285 11.42 -56.71 3.79
CA ALA A 285 10.80 -57.37 2.64
C ALA A 285 11.77 -58.28 1.87
N ALA A 286 13.06 -57.94 1.81
CA ALA A 286 14.08 -58.78 1.18
C ALA A 286 14.35 -60.08 1.98
N ALA A 287 14.25 -60.04 3.31
CA ALA A 287 14.46 -61.20 4.18
C ALA A 287 13.30 -62.22 4.15
N ALA A 288 12.11 -61.84 3.67
CA ALA A 288 10.91 -62.67 3.68
C ALA A 288 10.70 -63.52 2.41
N SER A 289 11.61 -63.46 1.43
CA SER A 289 11.45 -64.12 0.12
C SER A 289 12.21 -65.45 -0.06
N SER A 290 12.80 -66.00 1.00
CA SER A 290 13.52 -67.28 0.95
C SER A 290 13.09 -68.25 2.06
N SER A 291 11.94 -68.90 1.91
CA SER A 291 11.75 -70.27 2.41
C SER A 291 10.48 -70.93 1.84
N THR A 292 10.68 -72.16 1.37
CA THR A 292 9.73 -73.08 0.71
C THR A 292 8.66 -73.65 1.65
N PRO A 293 7.53 -74.17 1.11
CA PRO A 293 6.30 -74.43 1.89
C PRO A 293 6.24 -75.82 2.54
N GLN A 294 5.53 -75.92 3.68
CA GLN A 294 5.12 -77.20 4.31
C GLN A 294 3.62 -77.15 4.71
N PRO A 295 2.84 -78.26 4.63
CA PRO A 295 1.36 -78.24 4.71
C PRO A 295 0.75 -78.34 6.14
N PRO A 296 -0.59 -78.23 6.28
CA PRO A 296 -1.27 -77.65 7.45
C PRO A 296 -1.88 -78.67 8.44
N VAL A 297 -2.21 -78.20 9.66
CA VAL A 297 -3.03 -78.91 10.67
C VAL A 297 -3.89 -77.89 11.49
N PRO A 298 -5.09 -78.22 11.99
CA PRO A 298 -6.17 -77.25 12.22
C PRO A 298 -6.68 -77.08 13.69
N GLN A 299 -7.60 -76.11 13.86
CA GLN A 299 -8.59 -75.87 14.95
C GLN A 299 -8.11 -75.38 16.34
N MET A 300 -8.72 -74.31 16.88
CA MET A 300 -9.93 -74.35 17.73
C MET A 300 -10.29 -72.98 18.33
N SER A 301 -11.59 -72.83 18.53
CA SER A 301 -12.43 -71.77 19.09
C SER A 301 -12.24 -71.45 20.58
N SER A 302 -12.59 -70.23 21.01
CA SER A 302 -13.52 -70.04 22.15
C SER A 302 -14.00 -68.58 22.29
N SER A 303 -15.27 -68.50 22.67
CA SER A 303 -16.15 -67.36 22.92
C SER A 303 -16.11 -66.89 24.38
N SER A 304 -16.47 -65.64 24.67
CA SER A 304 -17.35 -65.28 25.80
C SER A 304 -17.77 -63.81 25.77
N ALA A 305 -18.95 -63.55 26.33
CA ALA A 305 -19.78 -62.36 26.20
C ALA A 305 -19.96 -61.62 27.54
N ALA A 306 -20.81 -60.58 27.51
CA ALA A 306 -21.50 -59.85 28.60
C ALA A 306 -20.75 -58.63 29.20
N ALA A 307 -21.38 -57.54 29.64
CA ALA A 307 -22.73 -56.98 29.52
C ALA A 307 -22.71 -55.55 30.11
N SER A 308 -23.62 -54.69 29.64
CA SER A 308 -23.89 -53.33 30.19
C SER A 308 -24.80 -53.37 31.43
N PRO A 309 -24.92 -52.24 32.17
CA PRO A 309 -26.27 -51.67 32.32
C PRO A 309 -26.35 -50.12 32.31
N SER A 310 -27.58 -49.66 32.06
CA SER A 310 -28.22 -48.33 32.15
C SER A 310 -28.39 -47.86 33.62
N SER A 311 -28.80 -46.64 34.06
CA SER A 311 -29.76 -45.64 33.55
C SER A 311 -29.79 -44.34 34.42
N SER A 312 -30.14 -43.21 33.78
CA SER A 312 -31.14 -42.16 34.13
C SER A 312 -31.00 -41.10 35.26
N GLN A 313 -31.14 -39.83 34.81
CA GLN A 313 -32.05 -38.72 35.29
C GLN A 313 -31.67 -37.95 36.60
N HIS A 314 -31.98 -36.66 36.82
CA HIS A 314 -33.01 -35.73 36.33
C HIS A 314 -32.60 -34.24 36.50
N ALA A 315 -33.37 -33.33 35.86
CA ALA A 315 -33.24 -31.87 35.76
C ALA A 315 -33.79 -31.04 36.94
N HIS A 316 -33.45 -29.74 37.02
CA HIS A 316 -34.44 -28.64 37.20
C HIS A 316 -33.81 -27.22 37.13
N ALA A 317 -34.49 -26.33 36.41
CA ALA A 317 -34.51 -24.86 36.58
C ALA A 317 -35.89 -24.48 37.19
N PRO A 318 -36.34 -23.21 37.36
CA PRO A 318 -35.70 -21.90 37.11
C PRO A 318 -35.96 -20.82 38.20
N MET A 319 -35.36 -19.64 38.02
CA MET A 319 -35.97 -18.29 38.16
C MET A 319 -35.15 -17.31 37.33
#